data_AF-A0AAV9RAP2-F1
#
_entry.id   AF-A0AAV9RAP2-F1
#
_cell.length_a   1.000
_cell.length_b   1.000
_cell.length_c   1.000
_cell.angle_alpha   90.00
_cell.angle_beta   90.00
_cell.angle_gamma   90.00
#
_symmetry.space_group_name_H-M   'P 1'
#
loop_
_entity.id
_entity.type
_entity.pdbx_description
1 polymer ?
#
loop_
_entity_poly.entity_id
_entity_poly.type
_entity_poly.pdbx_seq_one_letter_code
_entity_poly.pdbx_strand_id
1 'polypeptide(L)'
;MEQNVIHLTHCQKEIFCFAVPQFCPSCGEELKGRRLQEAPVSLPSPFTDGHKTSCCLLVAPAHNNQDRDFIGTSDLHTGISNTKGVVYNYTQDGVRRDQSGWGHCVSIPLVRPDMFHMLAQWDQYLERFSEGPTWDPVWHKFHEDDHNCFSFCLQFLNSILAMEGRSLLSREDFTRSFILPRMRRVSKYTTLIQHLQKHQYYMVDRQETETQGDRQDESAPTTTWSQQKEEDECNGGHLEVNEGEHGGKDGKLPRIRERKRKKRDDESLEGTNS
;
A
#
# COMPACT_ATOMS: atom_id res chain seq x y z
N MET A 1 -20.17 -3.96 -3.05
CA MET A 1 -19.67 -4.04 -4.43
C MET A 1 -18.58 -3.02 -4.57
N GLU A 2 -17.35 -3.43 -4.88
CA GLU A 2 -16.29 -2.47 -5.25
C GLU A 2 -16.72 -1.82 -6.57
N GLN A 3 -16.94 -0.50 -6.54
CA GLN A 3 -17.31 0.26 -7.74
C GLN A 3 -16.03 0.74 -8.41
N ASN A 4 -15.86 0.41 -9.70
CA ASN A 4 -14.72 0.85 -10.48
C ASN A 4 -14.79 2.36 -10.67
N VAL A 5 -13.73 3.06 -10.25
CA VAL A 5 -13.60 4.49 -10.52
C VAL A 5 -13.14 4.66 -11.97
N ILE A 6 -13.82 5.53 -12.70
CA ILE A 6 -13.50 5.90 -14.07
C ILE A 6 -12.93 7.31 -14.06
N HIS A 7 -11.82 7.49 -14.76
CA HIS A 7 -11.17 8.77 -15.02
C HIS A 7 -11.32 9.12 -16.50
N LEU A 8 -11.65 10.37 -16.79
CA LEU A 8 -11.62 10.93 -18.14
C LEU A 8 -11.18 12.38 -18.09
N THR A 9 -10.68 12.88 -19.22
CA THR A 9 -10.34 14.30 -19.35
C THR A 9 -11.26 15.00 -20.35
N HIS A 10 -11.70 16.20 -20.01
CA HIS A 10 -12.49 17.05 -20.90
C HIS A 10 -12.37 18.51 -20.46
N CYS A 11 -12.40 19.47 -21.40
CA CYS A 11 -12.36 20.91 -21.12
C CYS A 11 -11.30 21.35 -20.08
N GLN A 12 -10.08 20.81 -20.17
CA GLN A 12 -8.99 21.03 -19.20
C GLN A 12 -9.31 20.63 -17.75
N LYS A 13 -10.21 19.65 -17.57
CA LYS A 13 -10.52 19.05 -16.27
C LYS A 13 -10.30 17.55 -16.29
N GLU A 14 -9.80 17.04 -15.18
CA GLU A 14 -9.83 15.62 -14.84
C GLU A 14 -11.15 15.35 -14.14
N ILE A 15 -11.92 14.39 -14.66
CA ILE A 15 -13.26 14.04 -14.17
C ILE A 15 -13.21 12.59 -13.71
N PHE A 16 -13.65 12.35 -12.48
CA PHE A 16 -13.73 11.04 -11.87
C PHE A 16 -15.19 10.70 -11.55
N CYS A 17 -15.61 9.46 -11.82
CA CYS A 17 -17.00 9.02 -11.64
C CYS A 17 -17.09 7.48 -11.58
N PHE A 18 -18.24 6.93 -11.13
CA PHE A 18 -18.50 5.49 -11.25
C PHE A 18 -19.11 5.09 -12.59
N ALA A 19 -19.73 6.03 -13.30
CA ALA A 19 -20.32 5.84 -14.61
C ALA A 19 -20.10 7.12 -15.44
N VAL A 20 -19.66 6.95 -16.68
CA VAL A 20 -19.38 8.07 -17.59
C VAL A 20 -20.69 8.79 -17.92
N PRO A 21 -20.79 10.11 -17.68
CA PRO A 21 -21.98 10.86 -18.04
C PRO A 21 -22.08 11.06 -19.55
N GLN A 22 -23.29 11.29 -20.06
CA GLN A 22 -23.49 11.62 -21.48
C GLN A 22 -22.95 13.03 -21.81
N PHE A 23 -23.11 13.97 -20.88
CA PHE A 23 -22.71 15.37 -21.02
C PHE A 23 -21.67 15.73 -19.96
N CYS A 24 -20.70 16.56 -20.32
CA CYS A 24 -19.69 17.04 -19.41
C CYS A 24 -20.34 17.87 -18.30
N PRO A 25 -20.12 17.52 -17.01
CA PRO A 25 -20.68 18.27 -15.89
C PRO A 25 -20.13 19.70 -15.76
N SER A 26 -19.04 20.05 -16.45
CA SER A 26 -18.45 21.39 -16.41
C SER A 26 -18.88 22.31 -17.56
N CYS A 27 -18.97 21.82 -18.79
CA CYS A 27 -19.27 22.65 -19.97
C CYS A 27 -20.59 22.31 -20.67
N GLY A 28 -21.24 21.19 -20.32
CA GLY A 28 -22.49 20.73 -20.94
C GLY A 28 -22.35 20.03 -22.29
N GLU A 29 -21.15 19.98 -22.87
CA GLU A 29 -20.91 19.31 -24.16
C GLU A 29 -20.95 17.78 -24.06
N GLU A 30 -21.34 17.12 -25.14
CA GLU A 30 -21.47 15.66 -25.18
C GLU A 30 -20.09 14.97 -25.16
N LEU A 31 -19.91 14.00 -24.26
CA LEU A 31 -18.67 13.25 -24.09
C LEU A 31 -18.55 12.14 -25.15
N LYS A 32 -18.29 12.54 -26.40
CA LYS A 32 -18.21 11.62 -27.56
C LYS A 32 -16.90 10.82 -27.68
N GLY A 33 -15.98 10.94 -26.72
CA GLY A 33 -14.68 10.24 -26.77
C GLY A 33 -13.92 10.47 -28.09
N ARG A 34 -13.96 11.71 -28.63
CA ARG A 34 -13.46 12.00 -29.98
C ARG A 34 -11.94 11.93 -30.09
N ARG A 35 -11.24 12.04 -28.95
CA ARG A 35 -9.78 11.96 -28.85
C ARG A 35 -9.42 10.83 -27.89
N LEU A 36 -8.38 10.06 -28.22
CA LEU A 36 -7.91 8.97 -27.36
C LEU A 36 -7.53 9.46 -25.95
N GLN A 37 -7.02 10.69 -25.85
CA GLN A 37 -6.67 11.33 -24.57
C GLN A 37 -7.88 11.65 -23.68
N GLU A 38 -9.08 11.70 -24.26
CA GLU A 38 -10.36 11.94 -23.56
C GLU A 38 -11.11 10.62 -23.30
N ALA A 39 -10.52 9.48 -23.68
CA ALA A 39 -11.13 8.18 -23.49
C ALA A 39 -11.27 7.88 -21.99
N PRO A 40 -12.45 7.42 -21.54
CA PRO A 40 -12.62 6.97 -20.17
C PRO A 40 -11.72 5.76 -19.87
N VAL A 41 -10.94 5.86 -18.79
CA VAL A 41 -10.07 4.79 -18.30
C VAL A 41 -10.49 4.38 -16.90
N SER A 42 -10.44 3.08 -16.62
CA SER A 42 -10.63 2.61 -15.25
C SER A 42 -9.40 2.95 -14.43
N LEU A 43 -9.60 3.66 -13.32
CA LEU A 43 -8.55 3.95 -12.36
C LEU A 43 -8.30 2.67 -11.54
N PRO A 44 -7.10 2.07 -11.61
CA PRO A 44 -6.83 0.82 -10.94
C PRO A 44 -6.83 0.98 -9.41
N SER A 45 -7.56 0.08 -8.75
CA SER A 45 -7.57 -0.03 -7.28
C SER A 45 -6.14 -0.21 -6.75
N PRO A 46 -5.74 0.51 -5.68
CA PRO A 46 -4.47 0.26 -5.02
C PRO A 46 -4.48 -1.02 -4.17
N PHE A 47 -5.65 -1.63 -4.00
CA PHE A 47 -5.83 -2.87 -3.25
C PHE A 47 -5.83 -4.08 -4.18
N THR A 48 -5.22 -5.15 -3.71
CA THR A 48 -5.17 -6.44 -4.39
C THR A 48 -5.32 -7.57 -3.39
N ASP A 49 -5.47 -8.77 -3.94
CA ASP A 49 -5.40 -10.02 -3.19
C ASP A 49 -3.94 -10.47 -3.11
N GLY A 50 -3.38 -10.41 -1.90
CA GLY A 50 -2.00 -10.81 -1.62
C GLY A 50 -1.72 -12.27 -1.97
N HIS A 51 -2.74 -13.13 -1.93
CA HIS A 51 -2.63 -14.54 -2.29
C HIS A 51 -2.55 -14.80 -3.79
N LYS A 52 -2.75 -13.76 -4.61
CA LYS A 52 -2.53 -13.78 -6.07
C LYS A 52 -1.22 -13.10 -6.47
N THR A 53 -0.41 -12.69 -5.50
CA THR A 53 0.87 -12.02 -5.74
C THR A 53 2.03 -12.97 -5.43
N SER A 54 3.17 -12.74 -6.08
CA SER A 54 4.38 -13.54 -5.88
C SER A 54 5.53 -12.63 -5.44
N CYS A 55 6.22 -13.01 -4.37
CA CYS A 55 7.42 -12.33 -3.90
C CYS A 55 7.21 -10.82 -3.61
N CYS A 56 6.10 -10.50 -2.96
CA CYS A 56 5.72 -9.14 -2.62
C CYS A 56 5.78 -8.90 -1.12
N LEU A 57 6.12 -7.67 -0.76
CA LEU A 57 5.75 -7.11 0.53
C LEU A 57 4.27 -6.74 0.46
N LEU A 58 3.52 -7.22 1.43
CA LEU A 58 2.10 -6.96 1.59
C LEU A 58 1.91 -6.06 2.80
N VAL A 59 1.07 -5.05 2.64
CA VAL A 59 0.64 -4.16 3.71
C VAL A 59 -0.87 -4.27 3.79
N ALA A 60 -1.39 -4.67 4.94
CA ALA A 60 -2.82 -4.78 5.20
C ALA A 60 -3.18 -3.92 6.43
N PRO A 61 -4.45 -3.53 6.60
CA PRO A 61 -4.91 -3.02 7.89
C PRO A 61 -4.74 -4.12 8.95
N ALA A 62 -4.38 -3.74 10.18
CA ALA A 62 -4.27 -4.70 11.27
C ALA A 62 -5.60 -5.46 11.47
N HIS A 63 -5.50 -6.76 11.79
CA HIS A 63 -6.59 -7.75 11.81
C HIS A 63 -7.81 -7.44 12.70
N ASN A 64 -7.81 -6.34 13.45
CA ASN A 64 -8.82 -6.01 14.45
C ASN A 64 -9.69 -4.79 14.11
N ASN A 65 -9.44 -4.07 13.01
CA ASN A 65 -10.38 -3.06 12.55
C ASN A 65 -11.58 -3.78 11.94
N GLN A 66 -12.72 -3.68 12.63
CA GLN A 66 -13.99 -4.32 12.27
C GLN A 66 -14.48 -3.90 10.87
N ASP A 67 -13.96 -2.78 10.37
CA ASP A 67 -13.93 -2.41 8.96
C ASP A 67 -12.46 -2.49 8.50
N ARG A 68 -12.12 -3.36 7.55
CA ARG A 68 -10.75 -3.49 6.99
C ARG A 68 -10.40 -2.31 6.09
N ASP A 69 -10.68 -1.11 6.57
CA ASP A 69 -10.49 0.11 5.83
C ASP A 69 -9.13 0.71 6.20
N PHE A 70 -8.41 1.13 5.17
CA PHE A 70 -7.25 1.99 5.32
C PHE A 70 -7.72 3.41 5.62
N ILE A 71 -8.10 3.64 6.88
CA ILE A 71 -8.29 4.98 7.42
C ILE A 71 -6.89 5.52 7.76
N GLY A 72 -6.65 6.84 7.64
CA GLY A 72 -5.32 7.44 7.86
C GLY A 72 -4.69 7.17 9.23
N THR A 73 -5.45 6.59 10.17
CA THR A 73 -5.02 6.19 11.52
C THR A 73 -4.99 4.68 11.74
N SER A 74 -5.28 3.87 10.72
CA SER A 74 -5.27 2.41 10.83
C SER A 74 -3.86 1.93 11.12
N ASP A 75 -3.75 1.10 12.16
CA ASP A 75 -2.52 0.35 12.38
C ASP A 75 -2.29 -0.60 11.19
N LEU A 76 -1.05 -0.71 10.74
CA LEU A 76 -0.69 -1.53 9.59
C LEU A 76 -0.13 -2.88 10.04
N HIS A 77 -0.42 -3.92 9.27
CA HIS A 77 0.22 -5.23 9.35
C HIS A 77 1.00 -5.51 8.07
N THR A 78 2.13 -6.20 8.20
CA THR A 78 3.00 -6.48 7.06
C THR A 78 3.36 -7.95 6.97
N GLY A 79 3.54 -8.42 5.74
CA GLY A 79 3.92 -9.80 5.45
C GLY A 79 4.60 -9.91 4.09
N ILE A 80 5.19 -11.06 3.82
CA ILE A 80 5.89 -11.36 2.57
C ILE A 80 5.22 -12.55 1.91
N SER A 81 4.79 -12.41 0.65
CA SER A 81 4.28 -13.52 -0.13
C SER A 81 5.42 -14.36 -0.70
N ASN A 82 5.28 -15.68 -0.64
CA ASN A 82 6.12 -16.60 -1.40
C ASN A 82 5.70 -16.61 -2.89
N THR A 83 6.31 -17.45 -3.72
CA THR A 83 6.00 -17.52 -5.16
C THR A 83 4.56 -17.97 -5.45
N LYS A 84 3.92 -18.66 -4.51
CA LYS A 84 2.56 -19.22 -4.62
C LYS A 84 1.48 -18.39 -3.90
N GLY A 85 1.84 -17.24 -3.34
CA GLY A 85 0.89 -16.38 -2.61
C GLY A 85 0.63 -16.78 -1.15
N VAL A 86 1.43 -17.67 -0.55
CA VAL A 86 1.41 -17.91 0.90
C VAL A 86 2.09 -16.73 1.59
N VAL A 87 1.44 -16.14 2.59
CA VAL A 87 1.94 -14.93 3.23
C VAL A 87 2.60 -15.24 4.57
N TYR A 88 3.89 -14.98 4.66
CA TYR A 88 4.69 -15.10 5.87
C TYR A 88 4.62 -13.79 6.64
N ASN A 89 4.17 -13.85 7.89
CA ASN A 89 4.09 -12.67 8.74
C ASN A 89 4.40 -13.03 10.20
N TYR A 90 5.00 -12.10 10.93
CA TYR A 90 5.36 -12.32 12.32
C TYR A 90 4.33 -11.68 13.26
N THR A 91 3.80 -12.46 14.18
CA THR A 91 2.81 -12.05 15.18
C THR A 91 3.31 -12.37 16.59
N GLN A 92 2.47 -12.08 17.59
CA GLN A 92 2.74 -12.46 18.98
C GLN A 92 2.94 -13.97 19.19
N ASP A 93 2.39 -14.79 18.29
CA ASP A 93 2.49 -16.25 18.32
C ASP A 93 3.64 -16.79 17.47
N GLY A 94 4.53 -15.91 16.98
CA GLY A 94 5.64 -16.28 16.09
C GLY A 94 5.31 -16.09 14.60
N VAL A 95 6.08 -16.75 13.73
CA VAL A 95 5.87 -16.66 12.28
C VAL A 95 4.67 -17.50 11.83
N ARG A 96 3.74 -16.84 11.15
CA ARG A 96 2.54 -17.40 10.54
C ARG A 96 2.75 -17.61 9.03
N ARG A 97 2.10 -18.63 8.48
CA ARG A 97 2.04 -18.94 7.04
C ARG A 97 0.58 -18.90 6.62
N ASP A 98 0.11 -17.70 6.28
CA ASP A 98 -1.30 -17.47 6.01
C ASP A 98 -1.65 -17.77 4.55
N GLN A 99 -2.63 -18.65 4.37
CA GLN A 99 -3.24 -19.00 3.09
C GLN A 99 -4.50 -18.17 2.78
N SER A 100 -4.93 -17.35 3.74
CA SER A 100 -6.09 -16.47 3.63
C SER A 100 -5.89 -15.23 4.50
N GLY A 101 -6.79 -14.25 4.38
CA GLY A 101 -6.77 -13.05 5.21
C GLY A 101 -6.06 -11.85 4.59
N TRP A 102 -5.35 -12.02 3.47
CA TRP A 102 -4.66 -10.95 2.73
C TRP A 102 -5.37 -10.52 1.44
N GLY A 103 -6.67 -10.78 1.32
CA GLY A 103 -7.48 -10.48 0.12
C GLY A 103 -7.73 -9.00 -0.16
N HIS A 104 -7.40 -8.10 0.79
CA HIS A 104 -7.54 -6.66 0.64
C HIS A 104 -6.29 -5.98 1.22
N CYS A 105 -5.22 -5.97 0.44
CA CYS A 105 -3.92 -5.46 0.84
C CYS A 105 -3.27 -4.62 -0.26
N VAL A 106 -2.26 -3.85 0.10
CA VAL A 106 -1.36 -3.19 -0.83
C VAL A 106 -0.20 -4.12 -1.11
N SER A 107 0.09 -4.36 -2.38
CA SER A 107 1.22 -5.19 -2.82
C SER A 107 2.37 -4.35 -3.36
N ILE A 108 3.58 -4.65 -2.90
CA ILE A 108 4.84 -4.03 -3.31
C ILE A 108 5.78 -5.15 -3.79
N PRO A 109 6.03 -5.27 -5.11
CA PRO A 109 6.97 -6.26 -5.63
C PRO A 109 8.37 -6.07 -5.05
N LEU A 110 8.97 -7.12 -4.51
CA LEU A 110 10.32 -7.08 -3.92
C LEU A 110 11.40 -7.57 -4.89
N VAL A 111 11.04 -8.44 -5.83
CA VAL A 111 11.99 -8.98 -6.81
C VAL A 111 12.02 -8.06 -8.03
N ARG A 112 13.15 -7.39 -8.21
CA ARG A 112 13.40 -6.54 -9.38
C ARG A 112 13.82 -7.38 -10.58
N PRO A 113 13.73 -6.84 -11.82
CA PRO A 113 14.20 -7.55 -13.02
C PRO A 113 15.64 -8.07 -12.94
N ASP A 114 16.52 -7.31 -12.30
CA ASP A 114 17.92 -7.68 -12.06
C ASP A 114 18.12 -8.73 -10.94
N MET A 115 17.04 -9.14 -10.26
CA MET A 115 17.05 -10.14 -9.20
C MET A 115 16.15 -11.35 -9.52
N PHE A 116 15.71 -11.53 -10.77
CA PHE A 116 14.80 -12.63 -11.13
C PHE A 116 15.39 -14.03 -10.88
N HIS A 117 16.72 -14.18 -10.83
CA HIS A 117 17.35 -15.44 -10.39
C HIS A 117 16.96 -15.85 -8.97
N MET A 118 16.59 -14.89 -8.11
CA MET A 118 16.11 -15.15 -6.75
C MET A 118 14.74 -15.82 -6.71
N LEU A 119 13.92 -15.75 -7.77
CA LEU A 119 12.59 -16.41 -7.77
C LEU A 119 12.69 -17.91 -7.53
N ALA A 120 13.72 -18.56 -8.06
CA ALA A 120 13.93 -20.00 -7.90
C ALA A 120 14.32 -20.41 -6.46
N GLN A 121 14.77 -19.47 -5.64
CA GLN A 121 15.26 -19.71 -4.28
C GLN A 121 14.43 -18.97 -3.22
N TRP A 122 13.52 -18.09 -3.64
CA TRP A 122 12.73 -17.21 -2.78
C TRP A 122 12.01 -17.98 -1.68
N ASP A 123 11.26 -19.02 -2.05
CA ASP A 123 10.48 -19.81 -1.11
C ASP A 123 11.38 -20.50 -0.08
N GLN A 124 12.50 -21.06 -0.51
CA GLN A 124 13.45 -21.73 0.37
C GLN A 124 14.11 -20.76 1.35
N TYR A 125 14.50 -19.56 0.88
CA TYR A 125 15.07 -18.54 1.75
C TYR A 125 14.05 -17.99 2.73
N LEU A 126 12.83 -17.74 2.29
CA LEU A 126 11.75 -17.25 3.15
C LEU A 126 11.41 -18.28 4.23
N GLU A 127 11.33 -19.57 3.87
CA GLU A 127 11.09 -20.65 4.83
C GLU A 127 12.22 -20.73 5.86
N ARG A 128 13.48 -20.84 5.41
CA ARG A 128 14.64 -20.93 6.31
C ARG A 128 14.78 -19.72 7.23
N PHE A 129 14.54 -18.52 6.69
CA PHE A 129 14.55 -17.29 7.48
C PHE A 129 13.46 -17.32 8.56
N SER A 130 12.27 -17.80 8.21
CA SER A 130 11.10 -17.87 9.10
C SER A 130 11.24 -18.90 10.22
N GLU A 131 12.05 -19.94 10.02
CA GLU A 131 12.39 -20.94 11.05
C GLU A 131 13.58 -20.51 11.95
N GLY A 132 14.18 -19.35 11.67
CA GLY A 132 15.31 -18.84 12.44
C GLY A 132 14.94 -18.57 13.91
N PRO A 133 15.86 -18.82 14.87
CA PRO A 133 15.60 -18.67 16.30
C PRO A 133 15.22 -17.24 16.70
N THR A 134 15.63 -16.25 15.91
CA THR A 134 15.25 -14.83 16.07
C THR A 134 13.74 -14.62 16.08
N TRP A 135 12.96 -15.50 15.43
CA TRP A 135 11.51 -15.37 15.31
C TRP A 135 10.74 -16.37 16.15
N ASP A 136 11.43 -17.09 17.04
CA ASP A 136 10.79 -17.99 17.99
C ASP A 136 10.22 -17.17 19.17
N PRO A 137 8.88 -17.17 19.37
CA PRO A 137 8.23 -16.38 20.41
C PRO A 137 8.62 -16.81 21.84
N VAL A 138 9.20 -18.00 22.02
CA VAL A 138 9.72 -18.47 23.31
C VAL A 138 10.96 -17.67 23.73
N TRP A 139 11.85 -17.37 22.77
CA TRP A 139 13.12 -16.69 23.00
C TRP A 139 13.04 -15.19 22.75
N HIS A 140 12.33 -14.79 21.70
CA HIS A 140 12.19 -13.42 21.27
C HIS A 140 10.72 -13.07 21.15
N LYS A 141 10.22 -12.36 22.17
CA LYS A 141 8.82 -11.93 22.20
C LYS A 141 8.61 -10.76 21.26
N PHE A 142 7.42 -10.72 20.66
CA PHE A 142 6.95 -9.60 19.88
C PHE A 142 7.06 -8.28 20.68
N HIS A 143 7.63 -7.26 20.05
CA HIS A 143 7.77 -5.92 20.56
C HIS A 143 7.38 -4.89 19.49
N GLU A 144 6.50 -3.96 19.85
CA GLU A 144 5.86 -3.03 18.89
C GLU A 144 6.86 -2.17 18.12
N ASP A 145 8.00 -1.83 18.70
CA ASP A 145 8.93 -0.88 18.09
C ASP A 145 10.02 -1.55 17.24
N ASP A 146 10.62 -2.64 17.72
CA ASP A 146 11.86 -3.22 17.16
C ASP A 146 11.81 -4.72 16.84
N HIS A 147 10.75 -5.44 17.26
CA HIS A 147 10.59 -6.87 16.99
C HIS A 147 9.13 -7.23 16.65
N ASN A 148 8.69 -6.81 15.47
CA ASN A 148 7.32 -6.90 14.98
C ASN A 148 7.27 -7.41 13.52
N CYS A 149 6.06 -7.45 12.94
CA CYS A 149 5.85 -7.84 11.55
C CYS A 149 6.67 -7.02 10.53
N PHE A 150 6.87 -5.74 10.81
CA PHE A 150 7.64 -4.85 9.94
C PHE A 150 9.13 -5.14 10.00
N SER A 151 9.70 -5.31 11.21
CA SER A 151 11.10 -5.69 11.34
C SER A 151 11.37 -7.07 10.74
N PHE A 152 10.42 -8.00 10.81
CA PHE A 152 10.48 -9.28 10.10
C PHE A 152 10.65 -9.09 8.60
N CYS A 153 9.77 -8.30 7.97
CA CYS A 153 9.83 -8.06 6.54
C CYS A 153 11.12 -7.33 6.13
N LEU A 154 11.53 -6.31 6.89
CA LEU A 154 12.73 -5.53 6.63
C LEU A 154 14.00 -6.38 6.77
N GLN A 155 14.09 -7.21 7.80
CA GLN A 155 15.26 -8.08 8.01
C GLN A 155 15.36 -9.17 6.95
N PHE A 156 14.24 -9.73 6.49
CA PHE A 156 14.25 -10.67 5.37
C PHE A 156 14.80 -10.00 4.11
N LEU A 157 14.25 -8.83 3.74
CA LEU A 157 14.71 -8.10 2.57
C LEU A 157 16.20 -7.74 2.67
N ASN A 158 16.64 -7.25 3.83
CA ASN A 158 18.04 -6.94 4.08
C ASN A 158 18.95 -8.18 4.00
N SER A 159 18.46 -9.36 4.36
CA SER A 159 19.20 -10.62 4.18
C SER A 159 19.41 -10.92 2.69
N ILE A 160 18.38 -10.73 1.85
CA ILE A 160 18.51 -10.87 0.40
C ILE A 160 19.46 -9.82 -0.19
N LEU A 161 19.33 -8.55 0.22
CA LEU A 161 20.22 -7.48 -0.24
C LEU A 161 21.68 -7.74 0.13
N ALA A 162 21.95 -8.25 1.34
CA ALA A 162 23.29 -8.62 1.76
C ALA A 162 23.89 -9.73 0.87
N MET A 163 23.10 -10.76 0.54
CA MET A 163 23.53 -11.85 -0.35
C MET A 163 23.84 -11.36 -1.76
N GLU A 164 23.09 -10.36 -2.24
CA GLU A 164 23.30 -9.71 -3.53
C GLU A 164 24.42 -8.63 -3.50
N GLY A 165 25.13 -8.47 -2.36
CA GLY A 165 26.21 -7.51 -2.20
C GLY A 165 25.74 -6.04 -2.21
N ARG A 166 24.47 -5.78 -1.87
CA ARG A 166 23.85 -4.45 -1.88
C ARG A 166 23.81 -3.82 -0.50
N SER A 167 23.66 -2.50 -0.49
CA SER A 167 23.45 -1.74 0.74
C SER A 167 22.13 -2.14 1.42
N LEU A 168 22.20 -2.35 2.73
CA LEU A 168 21.02 -2.60 3.56
C LEU A 168 20.14 -1.35 3.64
N LEU A 169 18.85 -1.56 3.87
CA LEU A 169 17.88 -0.50 4.08
C LEU A 169 17.67 -0.26 5.57
N SER A 170 17.69 1.01 5.97
CA SER A 170 17.16 1.42 7.27
C SER A 170 15.63 1.33 7.29
N ARG A 171 15.04 1.40 8.49
CA ARG A 171 13.58 1.47 8.65
C ARG A 171 13.00 2.69 7.94
N GLU A 172 13.70 3.82 8.04
CA GLU A 172 13.33 5.10 7.46
C GLU A 172 13.38 5.03 5.93
N ASP A 173 14.46 4.48 5.36
CA ASP A 173 14.61 4.36 3.91
C ASP A 173 13.59 3.39 3.32
N PHE A 174 13.38 2.24 3.98
CA PHE A 174 12.37 1.27 3.54
C PHE A 174 10.97 1.86 3.56
N THR A 175 10.61 2.55 4.66
CA THR A 175 9.31 3.20 4.80
C THR A 175 9.11 4.30 3.75
N ARG A 176 10.11 5.17 3.57
CA ARG A 176 10.04 6.31 2.66
C ARG A 176 9.98 5.87 1.20
N SER A 177 10.74 4.85 0.82
CA SER A 177 10.85 4.41 -0.57
C SER A 177 9.74 3.45 -1.00
N PHE A 178 9.26 2.58 -0.10
CA PHE A 178 8.34 1.50 -0.48
C PHE A 178 6.93 1.69 0.09
N ILE A 179 6.81 2.08 1.35
CA ILE A 179 5.50 2.12 2.04
C ILE A 179 4.76 3.43 1.75
N LEU A 180 5.38 4.57 2.03
CA LEU A 180 4.72 5.88 1.94
C LEU A 180 4.13 6.20 0.57
N PRO A 181 4.79 5.92 -0.58
CA PRO A 181 4.21 6.21 -1.89
C PRO A 181 2.89 5.44 -2.11
N ARG A 182 2.84 4.17 -1.68
CA ARG A 182 1.64 3.34 -1.83
C ARG A 182 0.54 3.77 -0.86
N MET A 183 0.90 4.12 0.39
CA MET A 183 -0.07 4.61 1.37
C MET A 183 -0.68 5.96 0.98
N ARG A 184 0.08 6.85 0.33
CA ARG A 184 -0.46 8.09 -0.25
C ARG A 184 -1.49 7.79 -1.34
N ARG A 185 -1.20 6.82 -2.23
CA ARG A 185 -2.15 6.40 -3.27
C ARG A 185 -3.42 5.82 -2.67
N VAL A 186 -3.29 4.96 -1.66
CA VAL A 186 -4.43 4.43 -0.90
C VAL A 186 -5.28 5.57 -0.32
N SER A 187 -4.66 6.52 0.37
CA SER A 187 -5.37 7.65 0.96
C SER A 187 -6.13 8.47 -0.09
N LYS A 188 -5.48 8.83 -1.21
CA LYS A 188 -6.14 9.55 -2.32
C LYS A 188 -7.32 8.77 -2.89
N TYR A 189 -7.14 7.48 -3.13
CA TYR A 189 -8.16 6.61 -3.72
C TYR A 189 -9.37 6.43 -2.79
N THR A 190 -9.13 6.19 -1.50
CA THR A 190 -10.20 6.07 -0.49
C THR A 190 -10.99 7.36 -0.37
N THR A 191 -10.32 8.52 -0.28
CA THR A 191 -10.99 9.84 -0.25
C THR A 191 -11.83 10.06 -1.50
N LEU A 192 -11.30 9.71 -2.68
CA LEU A 192 -12.02 9.83 -3.95
C LEU A 192 -13.30 8.99 -3.96
N ILE A 193 -13.22 7.72 -3.55
CA ILE A 193 -14.40 6.84 -3.47
C ILE A 193 -15.44 7.40 -2.50
N GLN A 194 -15.02 7.86 -1.31
CA GLN A 194 -15.93 8.44 -0.32
C GLN A 194 -16.63 9.69 -0.85
N HIS A 195 -15.94 10.50 -1.65
CA HIS A 195 -16.55 11.64 -2.34
C HIS A 195 -17.56 11.18 -3.39
N LEU A 196 -17.20 10.21 -4.24
CA LEU A 196 -18.07 9.71 -5.31
C LEU A 196 -19.30 8.93 -4.80
N GLN A 197 -19.26 8.42 -3.58
CA GLN A 197 -20.43 7.83 -2.93
C GLN A 197 -21.48 8.90 -2.55
N LYS A 198 -21.06 10.13 -2.32
CA LYS A 198 -21.94 11.26 -1.94
C LYS A 198 -22.29 12.15 -3.13
N HIS A 199 -21.42 12.20 -4.14
CA HIS A 199 -21.52 13.07 -5.30
C HIS A 199 -21.31 12.26 -6.58
N GLN A 200 -22.03 12.59 -7.66
CA GLN A 200 -21.89 11.83 -8.90
C GLN A 200 -20.51 11.96 -9.57
N TYR A 201 -19.80 13.07 -9.32
CA TYR A 201 -18.54 13.40 -9.97
C TYR A 201 -17.56 14.06 -8.99
N TYR A 202 -16.27 13.87 -9.24
CA TYR A 202 -15.18 14.68 -8.68
C TYR A 202 -14.40 15.28 -9.84
N MET A 203 -14.12 16.58 -9.79
CA MET A 203 -13.46 17.30 -10.88
C MET A 203 -12.27 18.09 -10.36
N VAL A 204 -11.17 18.06 -11.10
CA VAL A 204 -9.94 18.82 -10.81
C VAL A 204 -9.51 19.55 -12.06
N ASP A 205 -9.14 20.82 -11.92
CA ASP A 205 -8.59 21.58 -13.03
C ASP A 205 -7.19 21.06 -13.36
N ARG A 206 -6.94 20.80 -14.65
CA ARG A 206 -5.64 20.33 -15.13
C ARG A 206 -4.68 21.50 -15.13
N GLN A 207 -3.67 21.46 -14.25
CA GLN A 207 -2.57 22.40 -14.31
C GLN A 207 -1.74 22.13 -15.58
N GLU A 208 -1.59 23.14 -16.45
CA GLU A 208 -0.64 23.09 -17.55
C GLU A 208 0.77 23.16 -16.93
N THR A 209 1.50 22.06 -16.98
CA THR A 209 2.91 22.05 -16.60
C THR A 209 3.69 22.78 -17.69
N GLU A 210 4.02 24.04 -17.44
CA GLU A 210 5.01 24.76 -18.24
C GLU A 210 6.36 24.02 -18.12
N THR A 211 6.72 23.27 -19.15
CA THR A 211 8.10 22.82 -19.36
C THR A 211 8.98 24.05 -19.62
N GLN A 212 9.48 24.68 -18.54
CA GLN A 212 10.65 25.55 -18.61
C GLN A 212 11.86 24.74 -18.17
N GLY A 213 12.74 24.47 -19.13
CA GLY A 213 14.05 23.93 -18.87
C GLY A 213 14.96 25.00 -18.26
N ASP A 214 15.64 24.65 -17.19
CA ASP A 214 16.91 25.29 -16.84
C ASP A 214 17.90 24.25 -16.33
N ARG A 215 19.06 24.22 -16.98
CA ARG A 215 20.27 23.51 -16.56
C ARG A 215 21.11 24.45 -15.71
N GLN A 216 21.48 24.02 -14.50
CA GLN A 216 22.78 24.18 -13.80
C GLN A 216 22.54 23.83 -12.31
N ASP A 217 22.89 22.64 -11.84
CA ASP A 217 24.18 22.19 -11.26
C ASP A 217 24.34 22.62 -9.77
N GLU A 218 24.18 21.65 -8.85
CA GLU A 218 25.14 21.37 -7.76
C GLU A 218 24.80 20.05 -7.02
N SER A 219 25.72 19.08 -7.18
CA SER A 219 26.11 17.93 -6.35
C SER A 219 25.12 17.26 -5.37
N ALA A 220 24.67 16.05 -5.73
CA ALA A 220 24.22 15.00 -4.80
C ALA A 220 24.84 13.64 -5.22
N PRO A 221 25.17 12.74 -4.27
CA PRO A 221 26.00 11.57 -4.54
C PRO A 221 25.28 10.59 -5.47
N THR A 222 26.02 10.15 -6.49
CA THR A 222 25.63 9.17 -7.49
C THR A 222 25.24 7.84 -6.84
N THR A 223 23.94 7.61 -6.68
CA THR A 223 23.38 6.26 -6.66
C THR A 223 22.24 6.23 -7.66
N THR A 224 22.46 5.54 -8.77
CA THR A 224 21.57 5.49 -9.93
C THR A 224 20.27 4.76 -9.57
N TRP A 225 19.32 5.47 -8.98
CA TRP A 225 17.94 5.01 -8.79
C TRP A 225 17.06 5.74 -9.78
N SER A 226 17.13 5.29 -11.03
CA SER A 226 16.23 5.71 -12.09
C SER A 226 15.47 4.51 -12.62
N GLN A 227 14.15 4.71 -12.70
CA GLN A 227 13.20 4.04 -13.58
C GLN A 227 12.73 2.63 -13.16
N GLN A 228 11.63 2.62 -12.40
CA GLN A 228 10.39 2.03 -12.92
C GLN A 228 9.39 3.18 -13.11
N LYS A 229 9.51 3.83 -14.27
CA LYS A 229 8.39 4.49 -14.92
C LYS A 229 7.78 3.41 -15.81
N GLU A 230 6.87 2.63 -15.26
CA GLU A 230 5.96 1.82 -16.06
C GLU A 230 4.67 1.65 -15.24
N GLU A 231 3.64 2.31 -15.74
CA GLU A 231 2.21 2.24 -15.38
C GLU A 231 1.72 2.85 -14.06
N ASP A 232 2.28 4.00 -13.66
CA ASP A 232 1.64 4.92 -12.70
C ASP A 232 1.55 6.38 -13.22
N GLU A 233 1.62 6.58 -14.54
CA GLU A 233 1.25 7.85 -15.17
C GLU A 233 -0.28 7.91 -15.41
N CYS A 234 -1.03 8.06 -14.32
CA CYS A 234 -2.20 8.93 -14.34
C CYS A 234 -1.81 10.16 -13.52
N ASN A 235 -1.70 11.29 -14.23
CA ASN A 235 -1.35 12.60 -13.70
C ASN A 235 -2.04 12.85 -12.36
N GLY A 236 -1.26 12.92 -11.28
CA GLY A 236 -1.75 13.43 -10.01
C GLY A 236 -1.56 14.93 -10.01
N GLY A 237 -2.62 15.67 -10.32
CA GLY A 237 -2.69 17.11 -10.03
C GLY A 237 -2.24 17.39 -8.59
N HIS A 238 -1.54 18.50 -8.42
CA HIS A 238 -1.08 19.00 -7.13
C HIS A 238 -2.30 19.28 -6.24
N LEU A 239 -2.56 18.40 -5.28
CA LEU A 239 -3.51 18.68 -4.19
C LEU A 239 -2.82 19.62 -3.21
N GLU A 240 -3.01 20.92 -3.37
CA GLU A 240 -2.87 21.86 -2.25
C GLU A 240 -4.08 21.70 -1.34
N VAL A 241 -3.86 21.10 -0.18
CA VAL A 241 -4.80 21.17 0.93
C VAL A 241 -4.54 22.52 1.59
N ASN A 242 -5.45 23.47 1.40
CA ASN A 242 -5.44 24.73 2.13
C ASN A 242 -5.73 24.42 3.61
N GLU A 243 -4.68 24.26 4.41
CA GLU A 243 -4.78 24.16 5.86
C GLU A 243 -5.09 25.57 6.40
N GLY A 244 -6.35 25.76 6.80
CA GLY A 244 -6.71 26.86 7.68
C GLY A 244 -5.87 26.78 8.94
N GLU A 245 -5.09 27.83 9.19
CA GLU A 245 -4.28 28.02 10.38
C GLU A 245 -5.08 27.64 11.62
N HIS A 246 -4.60 26.68 12.43
CA HIS A 246 -4.78 26.63 13.88
C HIS A 246 -3.71 25.68 14.49
N GLY A 247 -2.65 26.30 14.99
CA GLY A 247 -1.80 25.86 16.12
C GLY A 247 -1.48 24.38 16.33
N GLY A 248 -0.26 23.99 15.90
CA GLY A 248 0.70 23.16 16.64
C GLY A 248 0.27 21.79 17.21
N LYS A 249 0.86 20.71 16.64
CA LYS A 249 1.62 19.65 17.35
C LYS A 249 1.99 18.50 16.40
N ASP A 250 3.29 18.24 16.30
CA ASP A 250 3.97 16.96 16.02
C ASP A 250 3.35 16.00 14.99
N GLY A 251 3.89 16.02 13.77
CA GLY A 251 3.65 15.01 12.73
C GLY A 251 4.11 13.62 13.17
N LYS A 252 3.19 12.81 13.67
CA LYS A 252 3.42 11.40 13.98
C LYS A 252 3.33 10.56 12.71
N LEU A 253 4.43 9.87 12.37
CA LEU A 253 4.46 8.78 11.40
C LEU A 253 3.37 7.73 11.73
N PRO A 254 2.76 7.07 10.73
CA PRO A 254 1.83 5.98 10.97
C PRO A 254 2.51 4.90 11.81
N ARG A 255 1.89 4.54 12.93
CA ARG A 255 2.41 3.53 13.86
C ARG A 255 1.90 2.15 13.44
N ILE A 256 2.78 1.18 13.51
CA ILE A 256 2.47 -0.24 13.31
C ILE A 256 2.14 -0.77 14.71
N ARG A 257 0.88 -1.12 14.98
CA ARG A 257 0.47 -1.68 16.27
C ARG A 257 -0.53 -2.81 16.07
N GLU A 258 -0.42 -3.86 16.86
CA GLU A 258 -1.43 -4.92 16.91
C GLU A 258 -2.08 -4.88 18.30
N ARG A 259 -3.37 -4.51 18.39
CA ARG A 259 -4.10 -4.55 19.67
C ARG A 259 -4.60 -5.96 19.98
N LYS A 260 -4.30 -6.40 21.20
CA LYS A 260 -4.62 -7.71 21.79
C LYS A 260 -6.05 -8.19 21.52
N ARG A 261 -6.19 -9.47 21.16
CA ARG A 261 -7.47 -10.20 21.22
C ARG A 261 -7.96 -10.26 22.67
N LYS A 262 -9.18 -9.80 22.95
CA LYS A 262 -9.88 -10.11 24.19
C LYS A 262 -10.33 -11.57 24.12
N LYS A 263 -9.72 -12.42 24.95
CA LYS A 263 -10.16 -13.82 25.14
C LYS A 263 -11.63 -13.77 25.57
N ARG A 264 -12.51 -14.45 24.83
CA ARG A 264 -13.87 -14.71 25.28
C ARG A 264 -13.75 -15.88 26.25
N ASP A 265 -13.95 -15.60 27.53
CA ASP A 265 -14.11 -16.64 28.54
C ASP A 265 -15.51 -17.22 28.33
N ASP A 266 -15.55 -18.52 28.02
CA ASP A 266 -16.79 -19.29 27.86
C ASP A 266 -17.15 -19.85 29.24
N GLU A 267 -17.96 -19.12 30.00
CA GLU A 267 -18.66 -19.65 31.16
C GLU A 267 -19.90 -20.40 30.68
N SER A 268 -19.75 -21.68 30.38
CA SER A 268 -20.87 -22.60 30.27
C SER A 268 -21.35 -22.98 31.67
N LEU A 269 -22.41 -22.29 32.10
CA LEU A 269 -23.27 -22.64 33.23
C LEU A 269 -23.87 -24.03 33.02
N GLU A 270 -23.46 -25.01 33.83
CA GLU A 270 -24.23 -26.23 34.03
C GLU A 270 -25.47 -25.91 34.87
N GLY A 271 -26.60 -25.74 34.19
CA GLY A 271 -27.94 -25.70 34.76
C GLY A 271 -28.65 -27.04 34.55
N THR A 272 -28.79 -27.76 35.65
CA THR A 272 -29.78 -28.81 35.97
C THR A 272 -30.94 -29.02 34.99
N ASN A 273 -31.16 -30.27 34.58
CA ASN A 273 -32.52 -30.79 34.46
C ASN A 273 -32.58 -32.33 34.63
N SER A 274 -33.57 -32.75 35.42
CA SER A 274 -33.94 -34.11 35.87
C SER A 274 -33.20 -34.69 37.07
#